data_AF-A0A9Q0Z4L3-F1
#
_entry.id   AF-A0A9Q0Z4L3-F1
#
_cell.length_a   1.000
_cell.length_b   1.000
_cell.length_c   1.000
_cell.angle_alpha   90.00
_cell.angle_beta   90.00
_cell.angle_gamma   90.00
#
_symmetry.space_group_name_H-M   'P 1'
#
loop_
_entity.id
_entity.type
_entity.pdbx_description
1 polymer ?
#
loop_
_entity_poly.entity_id
_entity_poly.type
_entity_poly.pdbx_seq_one_letter_code
_entity_poly.pdbx_strand_id
1 'polypeptide(L)'
;MAGELQEPLSWIGQVDSLHSGSISLGRFESEDLSWERRSSFSQNSDRIQETLIDPCIKGTQNVLNSCLKASSVKRVVFTSSSSTVRYRDDSPQIFSLNESHWSDIEYCKRHNLWYAYAKTVAEKEAWRISKENGIDLVSFIPSFVVGPLLAPEPSSTLLLIQSIVKGSRGEYPNTAVGFTHVDDVVAGNILAMENSKATGRLVCSGPVAHWSQIIKMLRAKYPSYPYENKCSSQEGDSIPHSMDTTKIARLGLPPFKTLEQMFDDCIRSLQEKGFL
;
A
#
# COMPACT_ATOMS: atom_id res chain seq x y z
N MET A 1 -6.17 -50.92 3.41
CA MET A 1 -4.90 -50.26 3.80
C MET A 1 -4.96 -48.87 3.18
N ALA A 2 -5.64 -47.91 3.80
CA ALA A 2 -5.20 -47.12 4.96
C ALA A 2 -3.85 -46.45 4.66
N GLY A 3 -3.92 -45.15 4.37
CA GLY A 3 -2.81 -44.26 4.04
C GLY A 3 -3.37 -42.86 3.90
N GLU A 4 -3.66 -42.25 5.04
CA GLU A 4 -4.14 -40.88 5.22
C GLU A 4 -3.17 -39.89 4.56
N LEU A 5 -3.67 -39.11 3.59
CA LEU A 5 -3.04 -37.87 3.20
C LEU A 5 -3.71 -36.75 3.99
N GLN A 6 -2.98 -36.29 4.98
CA GLN A 6 -3.28 -35.17 5.85
C GLN A 6 -3.39 -33.89 5.00
N GLU A 7 -4.61 -33.39 4.83
CA GLU A 7 -4.84 -32.04 4.29
C GLU A 7 -4.33 -30.98 5.28
N PRO A 8 -3.59 -29.96 4.83
CA PRO A 8 -3.45 -28.74 5.58
C PRO A 8 -4.28 -27.62 4.96
N LEU A 9 -5.12 -27.03 5.83
CA LEU A 9 -5.60 -25.64 5.81
C LEU A 9 -6.88 -25.35 5.00
N SER A 10 -7.99 -25.83 5.57
CA SER A 10 -9.30 -25.22 5.46
C SER A 10 -9.30 -23.75 5.95
N TRP A 11 -9.24 -22.77 5.05
CA TRP A 11 -9.44 -21.34 5.35
C TRP A 11 -10.75 -20.76 4.79
N ILE A 12 -11.75 -21.60 4.54
CA ILE A 12 -13.09 -21.16 4.10
C ILE A 12 -14.04 -20.91 5.31
N GLY A 13 -13.53 -20.95 6.55
CA GLY A 13 -14.35 -20.98 7.77
C GLY A 13 -14.27 -19.78 8.74
N GLN A 14 -13.70 -18.62 8.36
CA GLN A 14 -13.55 -17.49 9.30
C GLN A 14 -13.88 -16.12 8.71
N VAL A 15 -14.99 -16.02 7.96
CA VAL A 15 -15.61 -14.71 7.64
C VAL A 15 -16.70 -14.33 8.68
N ASP A 16 -17.04 -15.25 9.61
CA ASP A 16 -18.11 -15.06 10.60
C ASP A 16 -17.69 -14.42 11.93
N SER A 17 -16.46 -13.90 12.08
CA SER A 17 -15.98 -13.36 13.36
C SER A 17 -15.42 -11.94 13.34
N LEU A 18 -15.72 -11.10 12.33
CA LEU A 18 -15.53 -9.65 12.49
C LEU A 18 -16.55 -9.15 13.53
N HIS A 19 -16.26 -9.36 14.81
CA HIS A 19 -17.13 -9.07 15.95
C HIS A 19 -17.26 -7.58 16.28
N SER A 20 -16.67 -6.70 15.48
CA SER A 20 -16.70 -5.26 15.68
C SER A 20 -17.55 -4.62 14.60
N GLY A 21 -18.31 -3.58 14.95
CA GLY A 21 -18.93 -2.68 13.98
C GLY A 21 -17.87 -1.85 13.23
N SER A 22 -16.81 -2.49 12.76
CA SER A 22 -15.65 -1.91 12.11
C SER A 22 -15.76 -2.09 10.61
N ILE A 23 -15.42 -1.06 9.84
CA ILE A 23 -15.34 -1.10 8.38
C ILE A 23 -13.94 -0.67 7.92
N SER A 24 -13.39 -1.35 6.90
CA SER A 24 -12.14 -0.96 6.24
C SER A 24 -12.36 -0.47 4.81
N LEU A 25 -11.69 0.61 4.40
CA LEU A 25 -11.78 1.20 3.06
C LEU A 25 -10.43 1.76 2.60
N GLY A 26 -10.11 1.68 1.31
CA GLY A 26 -8.75 2.02 0.87
C GLY A 26 -8.51 2.50 -0.56
N ARG A 27 -9.42 2.21 -1.50
CA ARG A 27 -9.20 2.51 -2.92
C ARG A 27 -10.43 3.17 -3.54
N PHE A 28 -10.23 4.38 -4.06
CA PHE A 28 -11.23 5.19 -4.76
C PHE A 28 -10.59 5.76 -6.02
N GLU A 29 -10.23 4.88 -6.96
CA GLU A 29 -9.64 5.24 -8.25
C GLU A 29 -10.52 4.68 -9.35
N SER A 30 -10.81 5.47 -10.38
CA SER A 30 -11.71 5.09 -11.48
C SER A 30 -10.98 4.66 -12.76
N GLU A 31 -9.64 4.66 -12.79
CA GLU A 31 -8.86 4.28 -13.98
C GLU A 31 -7.94 3.08 -13.75
N ASP A 32 -7.85 2.23 -14.77
CA ASP A 32 -6.80 1.21 -14.90
C ASP A 32 -5.44 1.88 -15.16
N LEU A 33 -4.51 1.71 -14.22
CA LEU A 33 -3.05 1.88 -14.39
C LEU A 33 -2.56 3.20 -15.00
N SER A 34 -3.36 4.27 -14.95
CA SER A 34 -2.99 5.50 -15.66
C SER A 34 -1.81 6.21 -14.99
N TRP A 35 -1.64 6.14 -13.67
CA TRP A 35 -0.46 6.71 -12.98
C TRP A 35 0.89 6.14 -13.44
N GLU A 36 0.93 5.06 -14.22
CA GLU A 36 2.14 4.48 -14.81
C GLU A 36 2.52 5.11 -16.16
N ARG A 37 1.58 5.72 -16.90
CA ARG A 37 1.87 6.51 -18.11
C ARG A 37 2.22 7.96 -17.75
N ARG A 38 3.19 8.14 -16.86
CA ARG A 38 3.62 9.45 -16.33
C ARG A 38 4.12 10.45 -17.39
N SER A 39 4.42 10.00 -18.61
CA SER A 39 4.74 10.89 -19.74
C SER A 39 3.52 11.67 -20.26
N SER A 40 2.29 11.22 -19.98
CA SER A 40 1.07 11.91 -20.42
C SER A 40 0.46 12.85 -19.36
N PHE A 41 0.88 12.74 -18.09
CA PHE A 41 0.32 13.52 -16.98
C PHE A 41 0.98 14.89 -16.80
N SER A 42 2.15 15.11 -17.38
CA SER A 42 2.81 16.43 -17.35
C SER A 42 2.04 17.51 -18.12
N GLN A 43 0.96 17.17 -18.85
CA GLN A 43 0.26 18.12 -19.72
C GLN A 43 -1.22 18.38 -19.38
N ASN A 44 -1.80 17.80 -18.32
CA ASN A 44 -3.21 18.09 -18.02
C ASN A 44 -3.57 18.00 -16.52
N SER A 45 -3.40 19.12 -15.81
CA SER A 45 -3.78 19.29 -14.40
C SER A 45 -5.25 18.96 -14.14
N ASP A 46 -6.12 19.30 -15.09
CA ASP A 46 -7.57 19.14 -14.94
C ASP A 46 -7.93 17.64 -14.93
N ARG A 47 -7.27 16.84 -15.78
CA ARG A 47 -7.43 15.38 -15.74
C ARG A 47 -6.96 14.77 -14.42
N ILE A 48 -5.82 15.22 -13.86
CA ILE A 48 -5.34 14.71 -12.56
C ILE A 48 -6.34 15.04 -11.46
N GLN A 49 -6.89 16.24 -11.49
CA GLN A 49 -7.91 16.67 -10.54
C GLN A 49 -9.14 15.75 -10.64
N GLU A 50 -9.67 15.56 -11.85
CA GLU A 50 -10.91 14.81 -12.09
C GLU A 50 -10.79 13.29 -11.91
N THR A 51 -9.66 12.68 -12.30
CA THR A 51 -9.52 11.21 -12.34
C THR A 51 -8.84 10.61 -11.10
N LEU A 52 -8.13 11.42 -10.31
CA LEU A 52 -7.38 10.93 -9.14
C LEU A 52 -7.73 11.67 -7.86
N ILE A 53 -7.62 13.00 -7.84
CA ILE A 53 -7.75 13.78 -6.60
C ILE A 53 -9.21 13.82 -6.14
N ASP A 54 -10.12 14.23 -7.02
CA ASP A 54 -11.54 14.33 -6.73
C ASP A 54 -12.16 12.99 -6.32
N PRO A 55 -11.93 11.88 -7.04
CA PRO A 55 -12.45 10.56 -6.65
C PRO A 55 -11.92 10.11 -5.29
N CYS A 56 -10.64 10.36 -4.98
CA CYS A 56 -10.07 10.01 -3.67
C CYS A 56 -10.78 10.74 -2.52
N ILE A 57 -11.01 12.05 -2.67
CA ILE A 57 -11.65 12.87 -1.64
C ILE A 57 -13.14 12.55 -1.54
N LYS A 58 -13.85 12.55 -2.67
CA LYS A 58 -15.31 12.28 -2.73
C LYS A 58 -15.62 10.86 -2.25
N GLY A 59 -14.81 9.87 -2.63
CA GLY A 59 -14.95 8.49 -2.15
C GLY A 59 -14.81 8.39 -0.63
N THR A 60 -13.80 9.06 -0.07
CA THR A 60 -13.58 9.15 1.38
C THR A 60 -14.78 9.79 2.09
N GLN A 61 -15.25 10.94 1.58
CA GLN A 61 -16.42 11.64 2.11
C GLN A 61 -17.68 10.77 2.04
N ASN A 62 -17.94 10.12 0.91
CA ASN A 62 -19.13 9.30 0.70
C ASN A 62 -19.20 8.14 1.70
N VAL A 63 -18.10 7.42 1.89
CA VAL A 63 -18.06 6.28 2.83
C VAL A 63 -18.18 6.76 4.27
N LEU A 64 -17.44 7.80 4.68
CA LEU A 64 -17.53 8.30 6.05
C LEU A 64 -18.90 8.91 6.37
N ASN A 65 -19.50 9.65 5.44
CA ASN A 65 -20.86 10.16 5.59
C ASN A 65 -21.90 9.04 5.65
N SER A 66 -21.64 7.89 5.03
CA SER A 66 -22.49 6.71 5.15
C SER A 66 -22.31 6.04 6.51
N CYS A 67 -21.08 5.94 7.01
CA CYS A 67 -20.78 5.44 8.35
C CYS A 67 -21.47 6.27 9.44
N LEU A 68 -21.49 7.59 9.29
CA LEU A 68 -22.18 8.50 10.22
C LEU A 68 -23.70 8.25 10.31
N LYS A 69 -24.31 7.78 9.23
CA LYS A 69 -25.75 7.45 9.20
C LYS A 69 -26.02 6.06 9.76
N ALA A 70 -25.00 5.21 9.87
CA ALA A 70 -25.12 3.82 10.31
C ALA A 70 -24.79 3.70 11.81
N SER A 71 -25.82 3.54 12.65
CA SER A 71 -25.65 3.37 14.10
C SER A 71 -24.90 2.11 14.53
N SER A 72 -24.73 1.15 13.61
CA SER A 72 -23.95 -0.08 13.83
C SER A 72 -22.45 0.11 13.67
N VAL A 73 -21.98 1.17 13.01
CA VAL A 73 -20.56 1.42 12.79
C VAL A 73 -19.96 2.08 14.03
N LYS A 74 -19.04 1.37 14.68
CA LYS A 74 -18.34 1.80 15.90
C LYS A 74 -16.94 2.32 15.60
N ARG A 75 -16.30 1.82 14.55
CA ARG A 75 -14.93 2.18 14.16
C ARG A 75 -14.78 2.15 12.65
N VAL A 76 -13.94 3.04 12.13
CA VAL A 76 -13.54 3.05 10.73
C VAL A 76 -12.03 2.86 10.65
N VAL A 77 -11.60 1.86 9.89
CA VAL A 77 -10.20 1.68 9.51
C VAL A 77 -10.01 2.24 8.10
N PHE A 78 -9.30 3.35 8.00
CA PHE A 78 -8.99 3.98 6.72
C PHE A 78 -7.64 3.47 6.22
N THR A 79 -7.63 2.68 5.15
CA THR A 79 -6.41 2.24 4.48
C THR A 79 -5.81 3.41 3.68
N SER A 80 -4.90 4.11 4.33
CA SER A 80 -4.06 5.14 3.72
C SER A 80 -2.89 4.48 2.96
N SER A 81 -1.71 5.10 2.94
CA SER A 81 -0.54 4.64 2.21
C SER A 81 0.73 5.27 2.78
N SER A 82 1.87 4.57 2.78
CA SER A 82 3.15 5.14 3.21
C SER A 82 3.54 6.42 2.43
N SER A 83 2.95 6.62 1.25
CA SER A 83 3.03 7.85 0.48
C SER A 83 2.48 9.09 1.20
N THR A 84 1.72 8.95 2.28
CA THR A 84 1.25 10.08 3.10
C THR A 84 2.22 10.45 4.21
N VAL A 85 3.35 9.74 4.33
CA VAL A 85 4.37 9.91 5.37
C VAL A 85 5.71 10.39 4.79
N ARG A 86 6.14 9.83 3.64
CA ARG A 86 7.55 9.87 3.21
C ARG A 86 8.04 11.07 2.39
N TYR A 87 7.16 11.89 1.81
CA TYR A 87 7.60 12.93 0.87
C TYR A 87 7.75 14.29 1.54
N ARG A 88 9.00 14.75 1.72
CA ARG A 88 9.35 16.00 2.41
C ARG A 88 10.80 16.38 2.16
N ASP A 89 11.10 17.68 2.19
CA ASP A 89 12.45 18.21 1.92
C ASP A 89 13.48 17.89 3.03
N ASP A 90 13.02 17.77 4.28
CA ASP A 90 13.85 17.50 5.46
C ASP A 90 14.03 15.99 5.75
N SER A 91 13.46 15.11 4.92
CA SER A 91 13.59 13.65 5.09
C SER A 91 15.04 13.16 5.20
N PRO A 92 16.05 13.73 4.50
CA PRO A 92 17.43 13.26 4.64
C PRO A 92 18.00 13.43 6.06
N GLN A 93 17.39 14.28 6.89
CA GLN A 93 17.78 14.52 8.29
C GLN A 93 17.02 13.62 9.27
N ILE A 94 15.91 13.01 8.83
CA ILE A 94 15.05 12.15 9.63
C ILE A 94 15.31 10.70 9.23
N PHE A 95 16.12 10.00 10.03
CA PHE A 95 16.52 8.63 9.72
C PHE A 95 15.35 7.63 9.76
N SER A 96 14.36 7.87 10.63
CA SER A 96 13.22 6.97 10.84
C SER A 96 11.90 7.74 10.92
N LEU A 97 11.08 7.62 9.89
CA LEU A 97 9.74 8.20 9.82
C LEU A 97 8.76 7.35 10.63
N ASN A 98 7.73 7.97 11.20
CA ASN A 98 6.71 7.30 12.00
C ASN A 98 5.33 7.93 11.79
N GLU A 99 4.34 7.51 12.57
CA GLU A 99 2.95 7.94 12.49
C GLU A 99 2.72 9.47 12.60
N SER A 100 3.61 10.22 13.24
CA SER A 100 3.46 11.68 13.39
C SER A 100 3.83 12.45 12.13
N HIS A 101 4.56 11.82 11.20
CA HIS A 101 5.10 12.47 10.00
C HIS A 101 4.07 12.47 8.88
N TRP A 102 3.94 13.61 8.20
CA TRP A 102 3.09 13.78 7.03
C TRP A 102 3.93 14.16 5.82
N SER A 103 3.48 13.73 4.65
CA SER A 103 4.00 14.22 3.38
C SER A 103 3.60 15.67 3.15
N ASP A 104 4.55 16.44 2.62
CA ASP A 104 4.36 17.80 2.18
C ASP A 104 3.64 17.81 0.82
N ILE A 105 2.50 18.49 0.78
CA ILE A 105 1.69 18.61 -0.42
C ILE A 105 2.38 19.43 -1.51
N GLU A 106 3.21 20.41 -1.14
CA GLU A 106 3.94 21.24 -2.09
C GLU A 106 5.12 20.47 -2.68
N TYR A 107 5.80 19.65 -1.86
CA TYR A 107 6.76 18.67 -2.37
C TYR A 107 6.13 17.75 -3.41
N CYS A 108 4.95 17.18 -3.08
CA CYS A 108 4.26 16.28 -3.99
C CYS A 108 3.91 16.97 -5.32
N LYS A 109 3.44 18.22 -5.30
CA LYS A 109 3.18 19.00 -6.53
C LYS A 109 4.45 19.25 -7.34
N ARG A 110 5.52 19.73 -6.70
CA ARG A 110 6.79 20.06 -7.38
C ARG A 110 7.39 18.86 -8.13
N HIS A 111 7.23 17.65 -7.57
CA HIS A 111 7.74 16.41 -8.17
C HIS A 111 6.69 15.59 -8.94
N ASN A 112 5.50 16.13 -9.20
CA ASN A 112 4.40 15.43 -9.89
C ASN A 112 3.97 14.11 -9.21
N LEU A 113 4.05 14.04 -7.89
CA LEU A 113 3.68 12.88 -7.07
C LEU A 113 2.19 12.92 -6.71
N TRP A 114 1.33 12.95 -7.74
CA TRP A 114 -0.10 13.20 -7.59
C TRP A 114 -0.86 12.14 -6.78
N TYR A 115 -0.41 10.88 -6.82
CA TYR A 115 -0.95 9.81 -5.96
C TYR A 115 -0.67 10.10 -4.48
N ALA A 116 0.55 10.53 -4.16
CA ALA A 116 0.94 10.89 -2.80
C ALA A 116 0.14 12.09 -2.30
N TYR A 117 -0.04 13.10 -3.16
CA TYR A 117 -0.89 14.25 -2.90
C TYR A 117 -2.34 13.83 -2.60
N ALA A 118 -2.96 13.07 -3.52
CA ALA A 118 -4.36 12.64 -3.39
C ALA A 118 -4.60 11.83 -2.11
N LYS A 119 -3.74 10.83 -1.82
CA LYS A 119 -3.85 10.04 -0.58
C LYS A 119 -3.64 10.89 0.67
N THR A 120 -2.72 11.87 0.63
CA THR A 120 -2.47 12.77 1.78
C THR A 120 -3.66 13.66 2.06
N VAL A 121 -4.28 14.25 1.03
CA VAL A 121 -5.46 15.11 1.18
C VAL A 121 -6.67 14.29 1.63
N ALA A 122 -6.89 13.10 1.05
CA ALA A 122 -7.97 12.21 1.45
C ALA A 122 -7.84 11.75 2.92
N GLU A 123 -6.63 11.40 3.38
CA GLU A 123 -6.42 11.03 4.78
C GLU A 123 -6.66 12.20 5.73
N LYS A 124 -6.22 13.42 5.37
CA LYS A 124 -6.51 14.64 6.15
C LYS A 124 -8.01 14.91 6.23
N GLU A 125 -8.73 14.72 5.13
CA GLU A 125 -10.19 14.88 5.09
C GLU A 125 -10.89 13.83 5.96
N ALA A 126 -10.43 12.58 5.93
CA ALA A 126 -10.95 11.53 6.81
C ALA A 126 -10.80 11.92 8.29
N TRP A 127 -9.64 12.43 8.67
CA TRP A 127 -9.39 12.93 10.03
C TRP A 127 -10.25 14.14 10.40
N ARG A 128 -10.51 15.05 9.45
CA ARG A 128 -11.40 16.20 9.67
C ARG A 128 -12.82 15.73 9.99
N ILE A 129 -13.39 14.86 9.14
CA ILE A 129 -14.75 14.31 9.33
C ILE A 129 -14.84 13.52 10.64
N SER A 130 -13.83 12.70 10.94
CA SER A 130 -13.79 11.93 12.19
C SER A 130 -13.82 12.83 13.42
N LYS A 131 -12.98 13.88 13.46
CA LYS A 131 -12.92 14.81 14.60
C LYS A 131 -14.21 15.60 14.78
N GLU A 132 -14.83 16.06 13.69
CA GLU A 132 -16.06 16.85 13.75
C GLU A 132 -17.26 16.04 14.22
N ASN A 133 -17.28 14.73 13.95
CA ASN A 133 -18.45 13.89 14.19
C ASN A 133 -18.22 12.78 15.24
N GLY A 134 -17.04 12.72 15.85
CA GLY A 134 -16.72 11.73 16.89
C GLY A 134 -16.60 10.29 16.39
N ILE A 135 -16.26 10.05 15.12
CA ILE A 135 -16.00 8.69 14.61
C ILE A 135 -14.66 8.20 15.14
N ASP A 136 -14.63 7.00 15.73
CA ASP A 136 -13.36 6.30 16.01
C ASP A 136 -12.69 5.89 14.69
N LEU A 137 -11.69 6.67 14.29
CA LEU A 137 -10.93 6.47 13.06
C LEU A 137 -9.54 5.96 13.38
N VAL A 138 -9.14 4.86 12.73
CA VAL A 138 -7.78 4.37 12.68
C VAL A 138 -7.29 4.44 11.25
N SER A 139 -6.20 5.17 11.00
CA SER A 139 -5.57 5.20 9.67
C SER A 139 -4.52 4.10 9.60
N PHE A 140 -4.76 3.09 8.78
CA PHE A 140 -3.83 2.00 8.54
C PHE A 140 -2.97 2.33 7.31
N ILE A 141 -1.64 2.32 7.46
CA ILE A 141 -0.70 2.87 6.48
C ILE A 141 0.22 1.75 5.99
N PRO A 142 -0.20 0.96 4.97
CA PRO A 142 0.67 -0.01 4.33
C PRO A 142 1.71 0.69 3.44
N SER A 143 2.86 0.05 3.26
CA SER A 143 3.81 0.40 2.19
C SER A 143 3.54 -0.40 0.90
N PHE A 144 4.55 -0.62 0.06
CA PHE A 144 4.36 -1.29 -1.23
C PHE A 144 3.97 -2.77 -1.01
N VAL A 145 2.70 -3.11 -1.26
CA VAL A 145 2.12 -4.41 -0.90
C VAL A 145 2.52 -5.48 -1.91
N VAL A 146 3.28 -6.48 -1.48
CA VAL A 146 3.77 -7.59 -2.31
C VAL A 146 3.25 -8.91 -1.75
N GLY A 147 3.07 -9.91 -2.60
CA GLY A 147 2.66 -11.24 -2.17
C GLY A 147 1.93 -11.99 -3.27
N PRO A 148 1.32 -13.13 -2.95
CA PRO A 148 0.59 -13.93 -3.91
C PRO A 148 -0.61 -13.16 -4.48
N LEU A 149 -0.93 -13.45 -5.74
CA LEU A 149 -2.11 -12.96 -6.39
C LEU A 149 -3.33 -13.65 -5.78
N LEU A 150 -4.22 -12.89 -5.11
CA LEU A 150 -5.45 -13.43 -4.51
C LEU A 150 -6.66 -13.32 -5.44
N ALA A 151 -6.75 -12.23 -6.21
CA ALA A 151 -7.83 -11.99 -7.18
C ALA A 151 -7.59 -12.74 -8.51
N PRO A 152 -8.60 -12.84 -9.39
CA PRO A 152 -8.42 -13.36 -10.75
C PRO A 152 -7.42 -12.53 -11.56
N GLU A 153 -7.51 -11.20 -11.44
CA GLU A 153 -6.64 -10.26 -12.14
C GLU A 153 -5.60 -9.65 -11.19
N PRO A 154 -4.35 -9.41 -11.65
CA PRO A 154 -3.31 -8.83 -10.82
C PRO A 154 -3.64 -7.39 -10.43
N SER A 155 -3.32 -7.02 -9.18
CA SER A 155 -3.40 -5.63 -8.73
C SER A 155 -2.38 -4.77 -9.48
N SER A 156 -2.54 -3.44 -9.44
CA SER A 156 -1.59 -2.52 -10.06
C SER A 156 -0.15 -2.72 -9.60
N THR A 157 0.02 -3.05 -8.32
CA THR A 157 1.33 -3.39 -7.76
C THR A 157 1.92 -4.65 -8.38
N LEU A 158 1.11 -5.71 -8.53
CA LEU A 158 1.57 -6.97 -9.13
C LEU A 158 1.84 -6.80 -10.63
N LEU A 159 1.07 -5.97 -11.34
CA LEU A 159 1.32 -5.61 -12.74
C LEU A 159 2.64 -4.84 -12.91
N LEU A 160 2.97 -3.94 -11.98
CA LEU A 160 4.29 -3.29 -11.98
C LEU A 160 5.41 -4.33 -11.84
N ILE A 161 5.31 -5.24 -10.86
CA ILE A 161 6.31 -6.31 -10.66
C ILE A 161 6.43 -7.17 -11.91
N GLN A 162 5.30 -7.63 -12.46
CA GLN A 162 5.24 -8.44 -13.68
C GLN A 162 5.91 -7.74 -14.87
N SER A 163 5.60 -6.45 -15.11
CA SER A 163 6.19 -5.68 -16.21
C SER A 163 7.70 -5.49 -16.05
N ILE A 164 8.17 -5.31 -14.81
CA ILE A 164 9.59 -5.21 -14.49
C ILE A 164 10.29 -6.53 -14.76
N VAL A 165 9.70 -7.66 -14.35
CA VAL A 165 10.27 -9.01 -14.56
C VAL A 165 10.29 -9.36 -16.05
N LYS A 166 9.21 -9.05 -16.78
CA LYS A 166 9.09 -9.28 -18.23
C LYS A 166 9.92 -8.30 -19.09
N GLY A 167 10.50 -7.26 -18.51
CA GLY A 167 11.25 -6.25 -19.27
C GLY A 167 10.39 -5.54 -20.33
N SER A 168 9.09 -5.41 -20.08
CA SER A 168 8.10 -4.91 -21.04
C SER A 168 7.66 -3.46 -20.76
N ARG A 169 8.30 -2.80 -19.80
CA ARG A 169 8.00 -1.44 -19.33
C ARG A 169 8.95 -0.38 -19.92
N GLY A 170 10.19 -0.76 -20.23
CA GLY A 170 11.27 0.10 -20.75
C GLY A 170 12.14 0.76 -19.67
N GLU A 171 11.63 0.90 -18.44
CA GLU A 171 12.40 1.33 -17.27
C GLU A 171 11.78 0.84 -15.96
N TYR A 172 12.60 0.67 -14.92
CA TYR A 172 12.13 0.42 -13.56
C TYR A 172 12.08 1.72 -12.73
N PRO A 173 11.22 1.80 -11.69
CA PRO A 173 11.07 3.02 -10.91
C PRO A 173 12.36 3.40 -10.16
N ASN A 174 12.75 4.67 -10.22
CA ASN A 174 13.77 5.25 -9.35
C ASN A 174 13.16 5.58 -7.99
N THR A 175 12.89 4.54 -7.21
CA THR A 175 12.15 4.66 -5.95
C THR A 175 12.75 3.72 -4.91
N ALA A 176 13.08 4.25 -3.75
CA ALA A 176 13.28 3.49 -2.53
C ALA A 176 11.99 3.54 -1.72
N VAL A 177 11.45 2.39 -1.34
CA VAL A 177 10.19 2.29 -0.59
C VAL A 177 10.22 1.09 0.35
N GLY A 178 9.45 1.16 1.42
CA GLY A 178 9.13 -0.01 2.23
C GLY A 178 8.29 -1.02 1.44
N PHE A 179 8.54 -2.29 1.67
CA PHE A 179 7.73 -3.39 1.14
C PHE A 179 7.01 -4.11 2.28
N THR A 180 5.76 -4.53 2.05
CA THR A 180 4.96 -5.24 3.04
C THR A 180 4.27 -6.44 2.41
N HIS A 181 4.28 -7.59 3.07
CA HIS A 181 3.56 -8.75 2.54
C HIS A 181 2.05 -8.57 2.64
N VAL A 182 1.27 -9.12 1.71
CA VAL A 182 -0.20 -9.07 1.75
C VAL A 182 -0.77 -9.66 3.05
N ASP A 183 -0.22 -10.75 3.57
CA ASP A 183 -0.68 -11.29 4.87
C ASP A 183 -0.39 -10.33 6.02
N ASP A 184 0.75 -9.64 5.99
CA ASP A 184 1.14 -8.70 7.05
C ASP A 184 0.18 -7.48 7.01
N VAL A 185 -0.24 -7.07 5.80
CA VAL A 185 -1.30 -6.07 5.59
C VAL A 185 -2.64 -6.55 6.13
N VAL A 186 -3.04 -7.79 5.87
CA VAL A 186 -4.31 -8.36 6.34
C VAL A 186 -4.30 -8.45 7.87
N ALA A 187 -3.26 -9.04 8.46
CA ALA A 187 -3.09 -9.14 9.90
C ALA A 187 -3.09 -7.77 10.58
N GLY A 188 -2.39 -6.78 9.99
CA GLY A 188 -2.36 -5.41 10.48
C GLY A 188 -3.72 -4.71 10.40
N ASN A 189 -4.49 -4.92 9.32
CA ASN A 189 -5.84 -4.38 9.21
C ASN A 189 -6.79 -4.99 10.26
N ILE A 190 -6.76 -6.31 10.45
CA ILE A 190 -7.57 -6.99 11.46
C ILE A 190 -7.22 -6.44 12.86
N LEU A 191 -5.92 -6.30 13.17
CA LEU A 191 -5.49 -5.68 14.43
C LEU A 191 -6.02 -4.25 14.59
N ALA A 192 -6.03 -3.44 13.54
CA ALA A 192 -6.59 -2.09 13.57
C ALA A 192 -8.11 -2.10 13.83
N MET A 193 -8.83 -3.08 13.26
CA MET A 193 -10.28 -3.22 13.38
C MET A 193 -10.71 -3.74 14.77
N GLU A 194 -9.96 -4.66 15.35
CA GLU A 194 -10.40 -5.43 16.53
C GLU A 194 -9.73 -5.01 17.84
N ASN A 195 -8.49 -4.53 17.79
CA ASN A 195 -7.76 -4.16 19.01
C ASN A 195 -8.22 -2.78 19.51
N SER A 196 -8.88 -2.72 20.67
CA SER A 196 -9.37 -1.45 21.23
C SER A 196 -8.26 -0.43 21.52
N LYS A 197 -7.00 -0.88 21.67
CA LYS A 197 -5.83 0.01 21.86
C LYS A 197 -5.30 0.60 20.54
N ALA A 198 -5.73 0.08 19.39
CA ALA A 198 -5.39 0.64 18.09
C ALA A 198 -6.07 2.01 17.93
N THR A 199 -5.27 3.07 17.80
CA THR A 199 -5.75 4.45 17.69
C THR A 199 -4.82 5.27 16.80
N GLY A 200 -5.34 6.33 16.18
CA GLY A 200 -4.53 7.24 15.38
C GLY A 200 -4.09 6.59 14.06
N ARG A 201 -2.89 6.96 13.60
CA ARG A 201 -2.24 6.36 12.43
C ARG A 201 -1.47 5.10 12.86
N LEU A 202 -1.33 4.11 12.00
CA LEU A 202 -0.56 2.88 12.22
C LEU A 202 0.29 2.56 10.99
N VAL A 203 1.59 2.70 11.11
CA VAL A 203 2.51 2.36 10.01
C VAL A 203 2.70 0.84 9.96
N CYS A 204 2.41 0.27 8.79
CA CYS A 204 2.65 -1.13 8.46
C CYS A 204 3.61 -1.17 7.27
N SER A 205 4.91 -1.23 7.57
CA SER A 205 5.95 -1.20 6.55
C SER A 205 7.13 -2.09 6.93
N GLY A 206 7.39 -3.10 6.12
CA GLY A 206 8.61 -3.90 6.21
C GLY A 206 9.86 -3.18 5.68
N PRO A 207 10.92 -3.94 5.34
CA PRO A 207 12.20 -3.40 4.90
C PRO A 207 12.08 -2.42 3.72
N VAL A 208 12.88 -1.36 3.77
CA VAL A 208 13.01 -0.40 2.67
C VAL A 208 14.10 -0.88 1.72
N ALA A 209 13.78 -0.92 0.42
CA ALA A 209 14.74 -1.23 -0.63
C ALA A 209 14.51 -0.36 -1.86
N HIS A 210 15.58 -0.14 -2.62
CA HIS A 210 15.47 0.45 -3.95
C HIS A 210 15.11 -0.63 -4.97
N TRP A 211 14.35 -0.30 -6.02
CA TRP A 211 13.99 -1.27 -7.07
C TRP A 211 15.19 -1.94 -7.74
N SER A 212 16.34 -1.26 -7.85
CA SER A 212 17.57 -1.89 -8.36
C SER A 212 18.06 -3.05 -7.47
N GLN A 213 17.86 -2.97 -6.15
CA GLN A 213 18.20 -4.05 -5.22
C GLN A 213 17.22 -5.22 -5.38
N ILE A 214 15.92 -4.93 -5.52
CA ILE A 214 14.88 -5.93 -5.79
C ILE A 214 15.16 -6.68 -7.11
N ILE A 215 15.46 -5.95 -8.18
CA ILE A 215 15.77 -6.53 -9.50
C ILE A 215 17.03 -7.41 -9.41
N LYS A 216 18.08 -6.95 -8.72
CA LYS A 216 19.30 -7.75 -8.50
C LYS A 216 18.99 -9.06 -7.76
N MET A 217 18.19 -8.98 -6.69
CA MET A 217 17.75 -10.15 -5.91
C MET A 217 16.94 -11.12 -6.78
N LEU A 218 15.96 -10.61 -7.53
CA LEU A 218 15.13 -11.42 -8.41
C LEU A 218 15.93 -12.08 -9.53
N ARG A 219 16.85 -11.37 -10.18
CA ARG A 219 17.73 -11.95 -11.22
C ARG A 219 18.57 -13.11 -10.73
N ALA A 220 19.05 -13.04 -9.50
CA ALA A 220 19.84 -14.12 -8.92
C ALA A 220 19.00 -15.40 -8.72
N LYS A 221 17.71 -15.25 -8.41
CA LYS A 221 16.80 -16.38 -8.13
C LYS A 221 16.05 -16.88 -9.37
N TYR A 222 15.69 -15.99 -10.28
CA TYR A 222 14.87 -16.25 -11.47
C TYR A 222 15.56 -15.73 -12.76
N PRO A 223 16.74 -16.29 -13.12
CA PRO A 223 17.60 -15.74 -14.18
C PRO A 223 17.02 -15.86 -15.60
N SER A 224 15.95 -16.62 -15.80
CA SER A 224 15.33 -16.83 -17.12
C SER A 224 14.54 -15.64 -17.64
N TYR A 225 14.17 -14.69 -16.77
CA TYR A 225 13.43 -13.50 -17.17
C TYR A 225 14.36 -12.37 -17.63
N PRO A 226 13.92 -11.52 -18.58
CA PRO A 226 14.78 -10.49 -19.17
C PRO A 226 15.06 -9.31 -18.22
N TYR A 227 14.12 -8.98 -17.34
CA TYR A 227 14.11 -7.82 -16.44
C TYR A 227 14.31 -6.45 -17.09
N GLU A 228 13.73 -5.42 -16.47
CA GLU A 228 14.09 -4.03 -16.77
C GLU A 228 15.53 -3.72 -16.35
N ASN A 229 16.23 -2.96 -17.20
CA ASN A 229 17.64 -2.60 -17.01
C ASN A 229 17.87 -1.10 -16.80
N LYS A 230 16.94 -0.27 -17.25
CA LYS A 230 17.06 1.18 -17.19
C LYS A 230 16.34 1.72 -15.95
N CYS A 231 17.04 2.51 -15.13
CA CYS A 231 16.39 3.25 -14.05
C CYS A 231 15.66 4.46 -14.64
N SER A 232 14.45 4.74 -14.16
CA SER A 232 13.72 5.96 -14.50
C SER A 232 14.50 7.21 -14.10
N SER A 233 14.36 8.30 -14.86
CA SER A 233 14.94 9.61 -14.49
C SER A 233 14.03 10.43 -13.57
N GLN A 234 12.92 9.87 -13.07
CA GLN A 234 12.04 10.55 -12.14
C GLN A 234 12.79 10.95 -10.87
N GLU A 235 12.67 12.23 -10.51
CA GLU A 235 13.23 12.79 -9.28
C GLU A 235 12.17 12.89 -8.17
N GLY A 236 12.63 12.97 -6.93
CA GLY A 236 11.80 13.17 -5.74
C GLY A 236 11.08 11.93 -5.20
N ASP A 237 11.14 10.78 -5.89
CA ASP A 237 10.54 9.52 -5.40
C ASP A 237 11.55 8.64 -4.63
N SER A 238 12.85 8.82 -4.88
CA SER A 238 13.94 8.06 -4.25
C SER A 238 14.54 8.80 -3.05
N ILE A 239 13.76 8.98 -1.99
CA ILE A 239 14.22 9.58 -0.74
C ILE A 239 14.69 8.47 0.22
N PRO A 240 15.94 8.49 0.73
CA PRO A 240 16.36 7.56 1.78
C PRO A 240 15.52 7.74 3.04
N HIS A 241 14.92 6.65 3.52
CA HIS A 241 14.13 6.64 4.75
C HIS A 241 14.09 5.24 5.35
N SER A 242 13.71 5.16 6.62
CA SER A 242 13.17 3.96 7.26
C SER A 242 11.82 4.27 7.90
N MET A 243 11.05 3.24 8.22
CA MET A 243 9.72 3.37 8.83
C MET A 243 9.73 2.71 10.21
N ASP A 244 9.45 3.48 11.25
CA ASP A 244 9.21 2.99 12.60
C ASP A 244 7.85 2.28 12.63
N THR A 245 7.88 0.99 12.95
CA THR A 245 6.70 0.12 13.07
C THR A 245 6.48 -0.35 14.50
N THR A 246 7.16 0.26 15.47
CA THR A 246 7.08 -0.13 16.89
C THR A 246 5.65 -0.08 17.41
N LYS A 247 4.84 0.87 16.93
CA LYS A 247 3.44 1.02 17.36
C LYS A 247 2.59 -0.20 16.99
N ILE A 248 2.65 -0.67 15.75
CA ILE A 248 1.87 -1.83 15.32
C ILE A 248 2.44 -3.15 15.89
N ALA A 249 3.76 -3.23 16.09
CA ALA A 249 4.39 -4.35 16.79
C ALA A 249 3.91 -4.47 18.24
N ARG A 250 3.79 -3.35 18.97
CA ARG A 250 3.23 -3.32 20.34
C ARG A 250 1.76 -3.74 20.42
N LEU A 251 1.03 -3.67 19.32
CA LEU A 251 -0.34 -4.17 19.21
C LEU A 251 -0.41 -5.68 18.96
N GLY A 252 0.74 -6.34 18.73
CA GLY A 252 0.84 -7.78 18.54
C GLY A 252 1.04 -8.21 17.08
N LEU A 253 1.34 -7.29 16.15
CA LEU A 253 1.68 -7.70 14.79
C LEU A 253 3.00 -8.50 14.79
N PRO A 254 3.05 -9.69 14.16
CA PRO A 254 4.27 -10.45 14.01
C PRO A 254 5.35 -9.69 13.23
N PRO A 255 6.63 -10.11 13.32
CA PRO A 255 7.69 -9.60 12.45
C PRO A 255 7.32 -9.73 10.97
N PHE A 256 7.61 -8.69 10.20
CA PHE A 256 7.38 -8.69 8.75
C PHE A 256 8.18 -9.79 8.05
N LYS A 257 7.63 -10.32 6.95
CA LYS A 257 8.36 -11.23 6.06
C LYS A 257 9.58 -10.52 5.45
N THR A 258 10.58 -11.29 5.00
CA THR A 258 11.74 -10.70 4.31
C THR A 258 11.40 -10.33 2.87
N LEU A 259 12.22 -9.48 2.25
CA LEU A 259 12.05 -9.11 0.82
C LEU A 259 12.09 -10.36 -0.06
N GLU A 260 13.00 -11.30 0.23
CA GLU A 260 13.10 -12.55 -0.50
C GLU A 260 11.80 -13.35 -0.42
N GLN A 261 11.22 -13.51 0.77
CA GLN A 261 9.96 -14.23 0.95
C GLN A 261 8.82 -13.55 0.19
N MET A 262 8.66 -12.23 0.37
CA MET A 262 7.58 -11.47 -0.25
C MET A 262 7.58 -11.59 -1.78
N PHE A 263 8.74 -11.35 -2.38
CA PHE A 263 8.88 -11.38 -3.83
C PHE A 263 8.86 -12.80 -4.38
N ASP A 264 9.36 -13.78 -3.64
CA ASP A 264 9.27 -15.19 -4.03
C ASP A 264 7.82 -15.68 -4.11
N ASP A 265 7.01 -15.37 -3.10
CA ASP A 265 5.57 -15.68 -3.10
C ASP A 265 4.85 -15.00 -4.27
N CYS A 266 5.21 -13.74 -4.56
CA CYS A 266 4.66 -13.00 -5.68
C CYS A 266 5.00 -13.64 -7.03
N ILE A 267 6.28 -13.93 -7.29
CA ILE A 267 6.71 -14.50 -8.58
C ILE A 267 6.13 -15.89 -8.79
N ARG A 268 6.17 -16.77 -7.77
CA ARG A 268 5.56 -18.10 -7.87
C ARG A 268 4.07 -18.01 -8.18
N SER A 269 3.33 -17.15 -7.48
CA SER A 269 1.91 -17.00 -7.70
C SER A 269 1.58 -16.48 -9.11
N LEU A 270 2.38 -15.56 -9.64
CA LEU A 270 2.24 -15.08 -11.02
C LEU A 270 2.53 -16.20 -12.04
N GLN A 271 3.53 -17.05 -11.80
CA GLN A 271 3.83 -18.22 -12.66
C GLN A 271 2.70 -19.25 -12.64
N GLU A 272 2.25 -19.64 -11.44
CA GLU A 272 1.17 -20.63 -11.24
C GLU A 272 -0.13 -20.20 -11.93
N LYS A 273 -0.39 -18.89 -11.97
CA LYS A 273 -1.58 -18.32 -12.59
C LYS A 273 -1.39 -17.90 -14.05
N GLY A 274 -0.26 -18.23 -14.67
CA GLY A 274 0.00 -17.97 -16.10
C GLY A 274 0.25 -16.50 -16.45
N PHE A 275 0.57 -15.66 -15.46
CA PHE A 275 0.97 -14.27 -15.67
C PHE A 275 2.47 -14.12 -15.90
N LEU A 276 3.31 -15.09 -15.51
CA LEU A 276 4.76 -15.11 -15.76
C LEU A 276 5.22 -16.44 -16.35
#